data_AF-W2Y723-F1
#
_entry.id   AF-W2Y723-F1
#
_cell.length_a   1.000
_cell.length_b   1.000
_cell.length_c   1.000
_cell.angle_alpha   90.00
_cell.angle_beta   90.00
_cell.angle_gamma   90.00
#
_symmetry.space_group_name_H-M   'P 1'
#
loop_
_entity.id
_entity.type
_entity.pdbx_description
1 polymer ?
#
loop_
_entity_poly.entity_id
_entity_poly.type
_entity_poly.pdbx_seq_one_letter_code
_entity_poly.pdbx_strand_id
1 'polypeptide(L)'
;MHVYVRKRPLLSHELRKHEFDVITAVGKREIVIHECKMYPDMRHKYVVSHHQRFTTCYDEKVNTETIYEDAVKHLLLHAMQGGKSVCMMYGQTGSGKTYTMSGFFQFVADGLFTEIVGDVDFVVSVSAIEIAGSKCYDLIHDRSKVLVCDDGEGNTGLVGATEVEADSTNSLLEVLDNVKNLRSTESTTVNHQSSRSHLVCYINLRRRSSRDTLGELYGQLVLLDLAGSERNEDSFYHDAARRKEAIEINKSHLALKECVRAIGREDNTGFVPYRASVLTRILKSCLWSANSRASVIATISPLSIDTEHTLHTLLCAGQMLEDTPHVSTERVDVKEAGEGEEERMVPIREWDNDRVRNWLCSVRKGKFQKFADNVNSSVDGRMLIRFTHARFTQLCGGDSLAGGHLLKAFRDEVANQDKMLKARRERNAARRK
;
A
#
# COMPACT_ATOMS: atom_id res chain seq x y z
N MET A 1 0.11 -14.91 -16.75
CA MET A 1 -0.30 -13.69 -16.03
C MET A 1 0.60 -13.52 -14.82
N HIS A 2 1.04 -12.30 -14.51
CA HIS A 2 1.85 -12.00 -13.34
C HIS A 2 1.09 -11.09 -12.38
N VAL A 3 1.27 -11.31 -11.07
CA VAL A 3 0.63 -10.50 -10.02
C VAL A 3 1.70 -9.89 -9.14
N TYR A 4 1.71 -8.56 -9.13
CA TYR A 4 2.62 -7.70 -8.40
C TYR A 4 1.87 -7.03 -7.26
N VAL A 5 2.54 -6.75 -6.14
CA VAL A 5 1.95 -6.02 -5.02
C VAL A 5 2.73 -4.76 -4.76
N ARG A 6 2.06 -3.62 -4.62
CA ARG A 6 2.66 -2.33 -4.27
C ARG A 6 2.09 -1.81 -2.95
N LYS A 7 2.93 -1.74 -1.92
CA LYS A 7 2.63 -1.00 -0.70
C LYS A 7 2.92 0.49 -0.92
N ARG A 8 1.95 1.37 -0.65
CA ARG A 8 2.20 2.82 -0.65
C ARG A 8 2.84 3.28 0.66
N PRO A 9 3.56 4.42 0.70
CA PRO A 9 4.00 5.01 1.95
C PRO A 9 2.83 5.55 2.78
N LEU A 10 3.08 5.74 4.08
CA LEU A 10 2.25 6.59 4.95
C LEU A 10 2.28 8.03 4.43
N LEU A 11 1.12 8.62 4.25
CA LEU A 11 0.95 9.99 3.77
C LEU A 11 1.12 10.97 4.93
N SER A 12 1.53 12.21 4.63
CA SER A 12 1.83 13.21 5.66
C SER A 12 0.65 13.50 6.59
N HIS A 13 -0.59 13.39 6.11
CA HIS A 13 -1.79 13.60 6.92
C HIS A 13 -2.12 12.40 7.82
N GLU A 14 -1.71 11.19 7.44
CA GLU A 14 -1.85 9.96 8.23
C GLU A 14 -0.83 9.97 9.39
N LEU A 15 0.41 10.37 9.09
CA LEU A 15 1.45 10.58 10.12
C LEU A 15 1.02 11.64 11.16
N ARG A 16 0.38 12.73 10.73
CA ARG A 16 -0.17 13.75 11.64
C ARG A 16 -1.31 13.22 12.52
N LYS A 17 -2.03 12.20 12.08
CA LYS A 17 -3.07 11.51 12.85
C LYS A 17 -2.51 10.41 13.76
N HIS A 18 -1.18 10.24 13.81
CA HIS A 18 -0.52 9.15 14.52
C HIS A 18 -0.94 7.76 14.05
N GLU A 19 -1.30 7.64 12.76
CA GLU A 19 -1.46 6.35 12.12
C GLU A 19 -0.11 5.63 12.05
N PHE A 20 -0.16 4.31 12.05
CA PHE A 20 1.03 3.45 12.01
C PHE A 20 0.90 2.38 10.93
N ASP A 21 2.06 1.90 10.50
CA ASP A 21 2.20 0.91 9.46
C ASP A 21 2.01 -0.51 10.02
N VAL A 22 1.13 -1.29 9.38
CA VAL A 22 0.88 -2.69 9.73
C VAL A 22 1.33 -3.67 8.65
N ILE A 23 2.11 -3.22 7.65
CA ILE A 23 2.51 -4.07 6.51
C ILE A 23 4.02 -4.08 6.35
N THR A 24 4.58 -5.28 6.27
CA THR A 24 6.01 -5.48 5.99
C THR A 24 6.18 -6.21 4.67
N ALA A 25 6.98 -5.64 3.75
CA ALA A 25 7.47 -6.36 2.58
C ALA A 25 8.74 -7.13 2.97
N VAL A 26 8.72 -8.45 2.81
CA VAL A 26 9.84 -9.33 3.18
C VAL A 26 10.49 -9.87 1.91
N GLY A 27 11.70 -9.40 1.64
CA GLY A 27 12.40 -9.71 0.40
C GLY A 27 11.61 -9.24 -0.83
N LYS A 28 11.72 -9.97 -1.95
CA LYS A 28 11.08 -9.58 -3.22
C LYS A 28 9.70 -10.19 -3.44
N ARG A 29 9.27 -11.16 -2.65
CA ARG A 29 8.13 -12.03 -2.99
C ARG A 29 7.09 -12.19 -1.90
N GLU A 30 7.30 -11.62 -0.72
CA GLU A 30 6.42 -11.83 0.42
C GLU A 30 5.94 -10.50 0.99
N ILE A 31 4.65 -10.44 1.31
CA ILE A 31 4.02 -9.36 2.07
C ILE A 31 3.44 -9.97 3.33
N VAL A 32 3.70 -9.32 4.46
CA VAL A 32 3.21 -9.70 5.79
C VAL A 32 2.30 -8.60 6.30
N ILE A 33 1.05 -8.96 6.63
CA ILE A 33 0.08 -8.05 7.23
C ILE A 33 -0.03 -8.36 8.73
N HIS A 34 0.22 -7.37 9.58
CA HIS A 34 0.19 -7.47 11.03
C HIS A 34 -1.18 -7.04 11.57
N GLU A 35 -2.14 -7.96 11.56
CA GLU A 35 -3.50 -7.71 12.04
C GLU A 35 -3.53 -7.60 13.57
N CYS A 36 -3.72 -6.37 14.05
CA CYS A 36 -3.75 -6.06 15.47
C CYS A 36 -5.11 -6.44 16.09
N LYS A 37 -5.14 -7.42 17.00
CA LYS A 37 -6.37 -7.93 17.63
C LYS A 37 -6.33 -7.82 19.16
N MET A 38 -7.50 -8.01 19.74
CA MET A 38 -7.73 -8.02 21.18
C MET A 38 -8.47 -9.29 21.58
N TYR A 39 -8.15 -9.84 22.75
CA TYR A 39 -8.93 -10.92 23.34
C TYR A 39 -10.33 -10.42 23.74
N PRO A 40 -11.32 -11.32 23.89
CA PRO A 40 -12.67 -10.95 24.34
C PRO A 40 -12.73 -10.23 25.70
N ASP A 41 -11.66 -10.33 26.51
CA ASP A 41 -11.54 -9.61 27.78
C ASP A 41 -11.27 -8.10 27.63
N MET A 42 -11.08 -7.63 26.39
CA MET A 42 -10.80 -6.24 26.04
C MET A 42 -9.53 -5.67 26.70
N ARG A 43 -8.61 -6.54 27.14
CA ARG A 43 -7.39 -6.17 27.86
C ARG A 43 -6.16 -6.70 27.14
N HIS A 44 -6.10 -8.00 26.92
CA HIS A 44 -4.95 -8.62 26.29
C HIS A 44 -5.00 -8.39 24.78
N LYS A 45 -3.85 -8.06 24.20
CA LYS A 45 -3.69 -7.79 22.76
C LYS A 45 -2.81 -8.88 22.15
N TYR A 46 -3.05 -9.17 20.90
CA TYR A 46 -2.22 -10.07 20.11
C TYR A 46 -2.18 -9.60 18.67
N VAL A 47 -1.09 -9.89 17.98
CA VAL A 47 -0.94 -9.62 16.55
C VAL A 47 -1.02 -10.94 15.81
N VAL A 48 -1.82 -10.98 14.75
CA VAL A 48 -1.84 -12.08 13.78
C VAL A 48 -1.13 -11.60 12.52
N SER A 49 0.03 -12.16 12.23
CA SER A 49 0.80 -11.90 11.02
C SER A 49 0.35 -12.83 9.90
N HIS A 50 -0.13 -12.29 8.79
CA HIS A 50 -0.56 -13.04 7.60
C HIS A 50 0.49 -12.91 6.51
N HIS A 51 1.15 -14.01 6.15
CA HIS A 51 2.16 -14.02 5.11
C HIS A 51 1.55 -14.50 3.80
N GLN A 52 1.79 -13.73 2.73
CA GLN A 52 1.31 -14.04 1.39
C GLN A 52 2.42 -13.80 0.37
N ARG A 53 2.48 -14.65 -0.66
CA ARG A 53 3.52 -14.60 -1.69
C ARG A 53 2.98 -14.26 -3.06
N PHE A 54 3.72 -13.46 -3.81
CA PHE A 54 3.35 -12.98 -5.14
C PHE A 54 4.55 -13.02 -6.09
N THR A 55 4.35 -12.60 -7.36
CA THR A 55 5.42 -12.57 -8.36
C THR A 55 6.55 -11.63 -7.90
N THR A 56 6.17 -10.41 -7.53
CA THR A 56 7.04 -9.41 -6.90
C THR A 56 6.22 -8.55 -5.93
N CYS A 57 6.81 -8.21 -4.80
CA CYS A 57 6.27 -7.33 -3.78
C CYS A 57 7.16 -6.10 -3.62
N TYR A 58 6.58 -4.91 -3.76
CA TYR A 58 7.24 -3.62 -3.66
C TYR A 58 6.92 -2.97 -2.32
N ASP A 59 7.96 -2.57 -1.59
CA ASP A 59 7.84 -1.75 -0.39
C ASP A 59 7.54 -0.28 -0.74
N GLU A 60 7.35 0.55 0.28
CA GLU A 60 7.01 1.96 0.11
C GLU A 60 8.12 2.83 -0.51
N LYS A 61 9.34 2.30 -0.66
CA LYS A 61 10.51 3.03 -1.17
C LYS A 61 10.71 2.83 -2.67
N VAL A 62 10.08 1.81 -3.26
CA VAL A 62 10.19 1.53 -4.70
C VAL A 62 9.44 2.58 -5.53
N ASN A 63 10.15 3.21 -6.47
CA ASN A 63 9.59 4.22 -7.35
C ASN A 63 8.74 3.58 -8.47
N THR A 64 7.90 4.41 -9.12
CA THR A 64 7.00 3.92 -10.18
C THR A 64 7.76 3.45 -11.43
N GLU A 65 8.93 4.00 -11.72
CA GLU A 65 9.80 3.59 -12.83
C GLU A 65 10.21 2.12 -12.73
N THR A 66 10.69 1.69 -11.56
CA THR A 66 11.08 0.29 -11.32
C THR A 66 9.90 -0.66 -11.54
N ILE A 67 8.70 -0.25 -11.11
CA ILE A 67 7.48 -1.04 -11.28
C ILE A 67 7.08 -1.09 -12.77
N TYR A 68 7.25 0.00 -13.51
CA TYR A 68 7.02 0.02 -14.95
C TYR A 68 7.92 -0.98 -15.69
N GLU A 69 9.22 -0.94 -15.41
CA GLU A 69 10.20 -1.85 -16.00
C GLU A 69 9.85 -3.32 -15.74
N ASP A 70 9.49 -3.66 -14.51
CA ASP A 70 9.16 -5.04 -14.12
C ASP A 70 7.81 -5.53 -14.64
N ALA A 71 6.76 -4.69 -14.57
CA ALA A 71 5.37 -5.12 -14.72
C ALA A 71 4.71 -4.71 -16.05
N VAL A 72 5.21 -3.68 -16.72
CA VAL A 72 4.53 -3.05 -17.87
C VAL A 72 5.37 -3.05 -19.14
N LYS A 73 6.69 -2.85 -19.06
CA LYS A 73 7.53 -2.77 -20.26
C LYS A 73 7.43 -3.99 -21.17
N HIS A 74 7.42 -5.19 -20.60
CA HIS A 74 7.25 -6.42 -21.38
C HIS A 74 5.87 -6.55 -22.05
N LEU A 75 4.85 -5.88 -21.51
CA LEU A 75 3.51 -5.78 -22.09
C LEU A 75 3.49 -4.81 -23.28
N LEU A 76 4.21 -3.70 -23.14
CA LEU A 76 4.38 -2.71 -24.20
C LEU A 76 5.09 -3.32 -25.42
N LEU A 77 6.25 -3.93 -25.19
CA LEU A 77 7.03 -4.64 -26.21
C LEU A 77 6.20 -5.71 -26.92
N HIS A 78 5.37 -6.45 -26.17
CA HIS A 78 4.47 -7.43 -26.75
C HIS A 78 3.40 -6.81 -27.65
N ALA A 79 2.84 -5.65 -27.27
CA ALA A 79 1.92 -4.92 -28.13
C ALA A 79 2.58 -4.45 -29.43
N MET A 80 3.83 -3.96 -29.35
CA MET A 80 4.63 -3.56 -30.52
C MET A 80 5.00 -4.74 -31.44
N GLN A 81 4.91 -5.97 -30.96
CA GLN A 81 5.07 -7.21 -31.75
C GLN A 81 3.74 -7.70 -32.34
N GLY A 82 2.66 -6.92 -32.23
CA GLY A 82 1.33 -7.27 -32.72
C GLY A 82 0.47 -8.05 -31.71
N GLY A 83 0.92 -8.14 -30.45
CA GLY A 83 0.18 -8.77 -29.37
C GLY A 83 -0.89 -7.87 -28.75
N LYS A 84 -1.74 -8.47 -27.91
CA LYS A 84 -2.65 -7.74 -27.01
C LYS A 84 -2.20 -7.93 -25.57
N SER A 85 -2.06 -6.82 -24.86
CA SER A 85 -1.56 -6.81 -23.49
C SER A 85 -2.44 -5.97 -22.58
N VAL A 86 -2.53 -6.33 -21.29
CA VAL A 86 -3.27 -5.55 -20.29
C VAL A 86 -2.51 -5.44 -18.97
N CYS A 87 -2.47 -4.22 -18.43
CA CYS A 87 -2.01 -3.93 -17.08
C CYS A 87 -3.20 -3.47 -16.24
N MET A 88 -3.50 -4.19 -15.17
CA MET A 88 -4.66 -3.93 -14.31
C MET A 88 -4.24 -3.44 -12.94
N MET A 89 -4.77 -2.31 -12.49
CA MET A 89 -4.66 -1.86 -11.11
C MET A 89 -5.81 -2.42 -10.30
N TYR A 90 -5.49 -3.05 -9.17
CA TYR A 90 -6.48 -3.61 -8.25
C TYR A 90 -6.17 -3.19 -6.81
N GLY A 91 -7.21 -2.93 -6.01
CA GLY A 91 -7.04 -2.55 -4.61
C GLY A 91 -8.05 -1.52 -4.15
N GLN A 92 -8.02 -1.22 -2.86
CA GLN A 92 -9.01 -0.31 -2.26
C GLN A 92 -8.83 1.14 -2.73
N THR A 93 -9.82 1.98 -2.52
CA THR A 93 -9.71 3.44 -2.65
C THR A 93 -8.61 3.98 -1.75
N GLY A 94 -7.84 4.94 -2.26
CA GLY A 94 -6.71 5.51 -1.53
C GLY A 94 -5.45 4.64 -1.47
N SER A 95 -5.46 3.40 -1.98
CA SER A 95 -4.27 2.53 -1.98
C SER A 95 -3.20 2.91 -3.02
N GLY A 96 -3.51 3.78 -3.98
CA GLY A 96 -2.54 4.27 -4.97
C GLY A 96 -2.67 3.71 -6.39
N LYS A 97 -3.80 3.10 -6.76
CA LYS A 97 -4.10 2.60 -8.12
C LYS A 97 -3.85 3.65 -9.21
N THR A 98 -4.62 4.74 -9.19
CA THR A 98 -4.56 5.82 -10.19
C THR A 98 -3.19 6.53 -10.19
N TYR A 99 -2.57 6.69 -9.02
CA TYR A 99 -1.22 7.25 -8.90
C TYR A 99 -0.19 6.36 -9.62
N THR A 100 -0.27 5.05 -9.40
CA THR A 100 0.62 4.07 -10.04
C THR A 100 0.41 4.04 -11.56
N MET A 101 -0.84 3.92 -12.02
CA MET A 101 -1.14 3.85 -13.44
C MET A 101 -0.73 5.13 -14.19
N SER A 102 -1.10 6.30 -13.68
CA SER A 102 -0.74 7.56 -14.34
C SER A 102 0.76 7.83 -14.30
N GLY A 103 1.48 7.32 -13.30
CA GLY A 103 2.93 7.36 -13.29
C GLY A 103 3.59 6.50 -14.37
N PHE A 104 2.85 5.64 -15.07
CA PHE A 104 3.35 4.89 -16.23
C PHE A 104 3.23 5.65 -17.55
N PHE A 105 2.42 6.71 -17.63
CA PHE A 105 2.11 7.36 -18.90
C PHE A 105 3.37 7.85 -19.62
N GLN A 106 4.26 8.56 -18.90
CA GLN A 106 5.54 9.03 -19.43
C GLN A 106 6.35 7.87 -20.01
N PHE A 107 6.57 6.82 -19.22
CA PHE A 107 7.39 5.68 -19.63
C PHE A 107 6.78 4.90 -20.81
N VAL A 108 5.45 4.77 -20.86
CA VAL A 108 4.76 4.15 -22.00
C VAL A 108 4.92 4.99 -23.27
N ALA A 109 4.75 6.31 -23.15
CA ALA A 109 4.90 7.21 -24.29
C ALA A 109 6.33 7.22 -24.80
N ASP A 110 7.32 7.33 -23.91
CA ASP A 110 8.72 7.21 -24.27
C ASP A 110 9.00 5.86 -24.92
N GLY A 111 8.54 4.76 -24.32
CA GLY A 111 8.73 3.41 -24.87
C GLY A 111 8.20 3.27 -26.30
N LEU A 112 7.01 3.80 -26.61
CA LEU A 112 6.40 3.67 -27.94
C LEU A 112 7.15 4.42 -29.05
N PHE A 113 7.67 5.61 -28.73
CA PHE A 113 8.29 6.48 -29.74
C PHE A 113 9.82 6.43 -29.73
N THR A 114 10.44 5.84 -28.72
CA THR A 114 11.91 5.69 -28.63
C THR A 114 12.39 4.27 -28.85
N GLU A 115 11.63 3.24 -28.45
CA GLU A 115 12.03 1.86 -28.66
C GLU A 115 11.71 1.43 -30.11
N ILE A 116 12.72 0.95 -30.82
CA ILE A 116 12.54 0.41 -32.18
C ILE A 116 12.29 -1.09 -32.05
N VAL A 117 11.06 -1.53 -32.31
CA VAL A 117 10.69 -2.95 -32.26
C VAL A 117 10.11 -3.38 -33.61
N GLY A 118 10.91 -4.11 -34.38
CA GLY A 118 10.54 -4.63 -35.69
C GLY A 118 10.62 -3.59 -36.81
N ASP A 119 10.10 -3.96 -37.99
CA ASP A 119 10.13 -3.16 -39.23
C ASP A 119 8.71 -2.68 -39.62
N VAL A 120 7.79 -2.65 -38.65
CA VAL A 120 6.36 -2.35 -38.88
C VAL A 120 6.09 -0.89 -38.57
N ASP A 121 5.69 -0.14 -39.60
CA ASP A 121 5.22 1.24 -39.46
C ASP A 121 3.77 1.26 -38.92
N PHE A 122 3.60 1.75 -37.70
CA PHE A 122 2.31 1.89 -37.05
C PHE A 122 2.01 3.33 -36.62
N VAL A 123 0.74 3.67 -36.63
CA VAL A 123 0.18 4.88 -36.03
C VAL A 123 -0.33 4.54 -34.64
N VAL A 124 0.02 5.38 -33.66
CA VAL A 124 -0.48 5.25 -32.28
C VAL A 124 -1.78 6.01 -32.15
N SER A 125 -2.77 5.40 -31.53
CA SER A 125 -4.04 6.04 -31.22
C SER A 125 -4.56 5.62 -29.85
N VAL A 126 -5.34 6.49 -29.23
CA VAL A 126 -5.87 6.29 -27.88
C VAL A 126 -7.37 6.34 -27.90
N SER A 127 -8.00 5.39 -27.20
CA SER A 127 -9.40 5.49 -26.81
C SER A 127 -9.51 5.27 -25.30
N ALA A 128 -10.43 5.96 -24.65
CA ALA A 128 -10.61 5.84 -23.21
C ALA A 128 -12.09 5.78 -22.86
N ILE A 129 -12.46 4.78 -22.09
CA ILE A 129 -13.84 4.58 -21.65
C ILE A 129 -13.92 4.48 -20.13
N GLU A 130 -15.07 4.86 -19.61
CA GLU A 130 -15.45 4.71 -18.21
C GLU A 130 -16.62 3.73 -18.10
N ILE A 131 -16.44 2.70 -17.28
CA ILE A 131 -17.49 1.75 -16.93
C ILE A 131 -18.05 2.14 -15.57
N ALA A 132 -19.26 2.68 -15.57
CA ALA A 132 -20.00 3.04 -14.36
C ALA A 132 -21.22 2.12 -14.23
N GLY A 133 -21.11 1.14 -13.33
CA GLY A 133 -22.08 0.06 -13.18
C GLY A 133 -22.20 -0.79 -14.46
N SER A 134 -23.40 -0.81 -15.05
CA SER A 134 -23.70 -1.55 -16.30
C SER A 134 -23.61 -0.69 -17.57
N LYS A 135 -23.20 0.57 -17.45
CA LYS A 135 -23.08 1.52 -18.57
C LYS A 135 -21.62 1.82 -18.88
N CYS A 136 -21.37 2.18 -20.13
CA CYS A 136 -20.06 2.53 -20.65
C CYS A 136 -20.14 3.92 -21.30
N TYR A 137 -19.13 4.75 -21.05
CA TYR A 137 -19.08 6.15 -21.49
C TYR A 137 -17.71 6.46 -22.11
N ASP A 138 -17.68 7.31 -23.12
CA ASP A 138 -16.45 7.78 -23.77
C ASP A 138 -15.85 8.96 -22.99
N LEU A 139 -14.65 8.80 -22.44
CA LEU A 139 -14.02 9.88 -21.69
C LEU A 139 -13.44 10.99 -22.55
N ILE A 140 -13.19 10.75 -23.83
CA ILE A 140 -12.57 11.73 -24.73
C ILE A 140 -13.64 12.65 -25.34
N HIS A 141 -14.82 12.11 -25.67
CA HIS A 141 -15.90 12.86 -26.31
C HIS A 141 -17.15 12.98 -25.42
N ASP A 142 -17.11 13.97 -24.52
CA ASP A 142 -18.23 14.46 -23.71
C ASP A 142 -19.04 13.37 -22.97
N ARG A 143 -18.38 12.26 -22.57
CA ARG A 143 -19.04 11.14 -21.88
C ARG A 143 -20.25 10.60 -22.62
N SER A 144 -20.16 10.63 -23.96
CA SER A 144 -21.16 10.02 -24.82
C SER A 144 -21.26 8.51 -24.54
N LYS A 145 -22.44 7.94 -24.73
CA LYS A 145 -22.70 6.55 -24.39
C LYS A 145 -22.02 5.62 -25.40
N VAL A 146 -21.20 4.70 -24.88
CA VAL A 146 -20.53 3.66 -25.68
C VAL A 146 -21.31 2.35 -25.57
N LEU A 147 -21.51 1.68 -26.71
CA LEU A 147 -22.12 0.35 -26.75
C LEU A 147 -21.05 -0.72 -26.86
N VAL A 148 -21.11 -1.70 -25.95
CA VAL A 148 -20.24 -2.88 -25.99
C VAL A 148 -20.97 -3.97 -26.76
N CYS A 149 -20.47 -4.30 -27.94
CA CYS A 149 -21.08 -5.26 -28.87
C CYS A 149 -20.13 -6.43 -29.10
N ASP A 150 -20.67 -7.65 -29.21
CA ASP A 150 -19.89 -8.82 -29.63
C ASP A 150 -20.11 -8.98 -31.14
N ASP A 151 -19.05 -9.16 -31.93
CA ASP A 151 -19.16 -9.47 -33.36
C ASP A 151 -19.50 -10.96 -33.59
N GLY A 152 -19.70 -11.34 -34.86
CA GLY A 152 -20.03 -12.72 -35.25
C GLY A 152 -18.92 -13.74 -34.96
N GLU A 153 -17.69 -13.28 -34.74
CA GLU A 153 -16.53 -14.10 -34.37
C GLU A 153 -16.33 -14.14 -32.84
N GLY A 154 -17.15 -13.40 -32.09
CA GLY A 154 -17.12 -13.32 -30.64
C GLY A 154 -16.09 -12.33 -30.08
N ASN A 155 -15.52 -11.44 -30.90
CA ASN A 155 -14.70 -10.33 -30.42
C ASN A 155 -15.59 -9.19 -29.92
N THR A 156 -15.14 -8.53 -28.85
CA THR A 156 -15.86 -7.39 -28.28
C THR A 156 -15.41 -6.10 -28.95
N GLY A 157 -16.33 -5.37 -29.58
CA GLY A 157 -16.15 -4.05 -30.14
C GLY A 157 -16.81 -2.95 -29.31
N LEU A 158 -16.26 -1.73 -29.39
CA LEU A 158 -16.78 -0.53 -28.74
C LEU A 158 -17.36 0.40 -29.80
N VAL A 159 -18.70 0.45 -29.89
CA VAL A 159 -19.39 1.33 -30.83
C VAL A 159 -19.66 2.67 -30.17
N GLY A 160 -19.20 3.74 -30.83
CA GLY A 160 -19.31 5.11 -30.32
C GLY A 160 -18.17 5.55 -29.40
N ALA A 161 -17.10 4.76 -29.29
CA ALA A 161 -15.88 5.19 -28.60
C ALA A 161 -15.01 6.00 -29.58
N THR A 162 -14.57 7.18 -29.15
CA THR A 162 -13.66 8.03 -29.92
C THR A 162 -12.24 7.51 -29.82
N GLU A 163 -11.54 7.54 -30.96
CA GLU A 163 -10.13 7.18 -31.09
C GLU A 163 -9.36 8.39 -31.60
N VAL A 164 -8.35 8.83 -30.85
CA VAL A 164 -7.54 10.02 -31.14
C VAL A 164 -6.13 9.57 -31.45
N GLU A 165 -5.61 9.98 -32.61
CA GLU A 165 -4.24 9.69 -33.01
C GLU A 165 -3.23 10.54 -32.22
N ALA A 166 -2.08 9.95 -31.94
CA ALA A 166 -0.94 10.63 -31.34
C ALA A 166 0.31 10.32 -32.16
N ASP A 167 1.02 11.36 -32.59
CA ASP A 167 2.17 11.26 -33.51
C ASP A 167 3.53 11.37 -32.81
N SER A 168 3.52 11.63 -31.51
CA SER A 168 4.71 11.92 -30.71
C SER A 168 4.49 11.60 -29.24
N THR A 169 5.59 11.44 -28.50
CA THR A 169 5.58 11.28 -27.03
C THR A 169 4.70 12.33 -26.35
N ASN A 170 4.89 13.61 -26.72
CA ASN A 170 4.16 14.72 -26.10
C ASN A 170 2.66 14.67 -26.42
N SER A 171 2.29 14.41 -27.67
CA SER A 171 0.89 14.30 -28.07
C SER A 171 0.19 13.15 -27.33
N LEU A 172 0.84 11.99 -27.21
CA LEU A 172 0.30 10.84 -26.48
C LEU A 172 0.12 11.16 -24.99
N LEU A 173 1.11 11.81 -24.37
CA LEU A 173 1.04 12.20 -22.97
C LEU A 173 -0.11 13.18 -22.72
N GLU A 174 -0.28 14.17 -23.59
CA GLU A 174 -1.36 15.14 -23.49
C GLU A 174 -2.72 14.44 -23.52
N VAL A 175 -2.93 13.48 -24.43
CA VAL A 175 -4.18 12.70 -24.49
C VAL A 175 -4.39 11.89 -23.22
N LEU A 176 -3.36 11.19 -22.72
CA LEU A 176 -3.46 10.37 -21.50
C LEU A 176 -3.72 11.21 -20.24
N ASP A 177 -3.05 12.36 -20.11
CA ASP A 177 -3.28 13.28 -18.99
C ASP A 177 -4.65 13.95 -19.07
N ASN A 178 -5.14 14.27 -20.27
CA ASN A 178 -6.51 14.75 -20.47
C ASN A 178 -7.54 13.72 -20.01
N VAL A 179 -7.38 12.44 -20.37
CA VAL A 179 -8.25 11.35 -19.90
C VAL A 179 -8.25 11.25 -18.36
N LYS A 180 -7.07 11.33 -17.74
CA LYS A 180 -6.93 11.34 -16.27
C LYS A 180 -7.62 12.54 -15.63
N ASN A 181 -7.48 13.73 -16.21
CA ASN A 181 -8.06 14.96 -15.70
C ASN A 181 -9.59 14.95 -15.82
N LEU A 182 -10.14 14.50 -16.96
CA LEU A 182 -11.59 14.37 -17.18
C LEU A 182 -12.25 13.42 -16.19
N ARG A 183 -11.56 12.34 -15.79
CA ARG A 183 -12.02 11.45 -14.71
C ARG A 183 -11.94 12.12 -13.33
N SER A 184 -11.01 13.06 -13.13
CA SER A 184 -10.72 13.68 -11.82
C SER A 184 -11.60 14.90 -11.53
N THR A 185 -11.88 15.76 -12.51
CA THR A 185 -12.59 17.04 -12.33
C THR A 185 -14.04 16.89 -11.86
N GLU A 186 -14.70 15.77 -12.13
CA GLU A 186 -16.04 15.49 -11.59
C GLU A 186 -16.03 14.83 -10.21
N SER A 187 -14.87 14.35 -9.74
CA SER A 187 -14.77 13.80 -8.38
C SER A 187 -14.90 14.88 -7.29
N THR A 188 -14.67 16.14 -7.66
CA THR A 188 -14.72 17.32 -6.77
C THR A 188 -16.10 17.96 -6.65
N THR A 189 -17.07 17.61 -7.51
CA THR A 189 -18.37 18.28 -7.61
C THR A 189 -19.53 17.63 -6.84
N VAL A 190 -19.26 16.71 -5.89
CA VAL A 190 -20.16 16.12 -4.84
C VAL A 190 -20.07 14.59 -4.70
N ASN A 191 -19.32 13.88 -5.56
CA ASN A 191 -19.11 12.43 -5.44
C ASN A 191 -17.66 12.04 -5.67
N HIS A 192 -17.05 11.25 -4.79
CA HIS A 192 -15.83 10.49 -5.09
C HIS A 192 -16.11 9.45 -6.19
N GLN A 193 -16.26 9.90 -7.44
CA GLN A 193 -16.69 9.07 -8.57
C GLN A 193 -15.53 8.25 -9.15
N SER A 194 -14.29 8.75 -9.05
CA SER A 194 -13.10 8.06 -9.56
C SER A 194 -12.81 6.71 -8.88
N SER A 195 -13.25 6.52 -7.63
CA SER A 195 -13.17 5.23 -6.93
C SER A 195 -14.27 4.24 -7.32
N ARG A 196 -15.30 4.68 -8.04
CA ARG A 196 -16.56 3.95 -8.21
C ARG A 196 -16.88 3.57 -9.66
N SER A 197 -16.00 3.96 -10.58
CA SER A 197 -16.01 3.55 -11.97
C SER A 197 -14.65 2.97 -12.37
N HIS A 198 -14.69 2.05 -13.35
CA HIS A 198 -13.48 1.49 -13.95
C HIS A 198 -13.06 2.36 -15.14
N LEU A 199 -11.79 2.73 -15.20
CA LEU A 199 -11.20 3.39 -16.36
C LEU A 199 -10.49 2.35 -17.22
N VAL A 200 -10.85 2.28 -18.49
CA VAL A 200 -10.14 1.48 -19.50
C VAL A 200 -9.54 2.42 -20.53
N CYS A 201 -8.21 2.49 -20.56
CA CYS A 201 -7.48 3.25 -21.56
C CYS A 201 -6.81 2.27 -22.54
N TYR A 202 -7.18 2.36 -23.81
CA TYR A 202 -6.59 1.59 -24.89
C TYR A 202 -5.56 2.45 -25.60
N ILE A 203 -4.36 1.90 -25.74
CA ILE A 203 -3.32 2.41 -26.60
C ILE A 203 -3.21 1.43 -27.77
N ASN A 204 -3.73 1.86 -28.91
CA ASN A 204 -3.89 1.06 -30.12
C ASN A 204 -2.73 1.37 -31.08
N LEU A 205 -2.05 0.32 -31.53
CA LEU A 205 -1.07 0.40 -32.60
C LEU A 205 -1.76 -0.08 -33.87
N ARG A 206 -1.94 0.81 -34.84
CA ARG A 206 -2.61 0.51 -36.11
C ARG A 206 -1.60 0.55 -37.23
N ARG A 207 -1.63 -0.44 -38.14
CA ARG A 207 -0.74 -0.39 -39.31
C ARG A 207 -1.02 0.87 -40.11
N ARG A 208 0.01 1.58 -40.57
CA ARG A 208 -0.22 2.72 -41.44
C ARG A 208 -0.88 2.23 -42.74
N SER A 209 -2.10 2.71 -42.99
CA SER A 209 -2.83 2.41 -44.22
C SER A 209 -2.42 3.42 -45.30
N SER A 210 -2.28 2.96 -46.54
CA SER A 210 -2.07 3.84 -47.71
C SER A 210 -3.35 4.55 -48.19
N ARG A 211 -4.50 4.16 -47.65
CA ARG A 211 -5.81 4.79 -47.85
C ARG A 211 -6.15 5.59 -46.59
N ASP A 212 -6.80 6.76 -46.71
CA ASP A 212 -7.27 7.68 -45.64
C ASP A 212 -8.19 7.07 -44.56
N THR A 213 -8.25 5.74 -44.45
CA THR A 213 -8.94 4.99 -43.41
C THR A 213 -7.94 4.60 -42.31
N LEU A 214 -8.38 4.66 -41.05
CA LEU A 214 -7.67 4.05 -39.93
C LEU A 214 -7.27 2.61 -40.29
N GLY A 215 -5.98 2.32 -40.21
CA GLY A 215 -5.48 1.01 -40.58
C GLY A 215 -5.88 -0.08 -39.59
N GLU A 216 -5.61 -1.32 -39.99
CA GLU A 216 -5.90 -2.50 -39.19
C GLU A 216 -5.20 -2.43 -37.82
N LEU A 217 -5.90 -2.85 -36.75
CA LEU A 217 -5.32 -2.94 -35.42
C LEU A 217 -4.22 -4.00 -35.43
N TYR A 218 -2.97 -3.55 -35.28
CA TYR A 218 -1.80 -4.41 -35.23
C TYR A 218 -1.55 -4.93 -33.82
N GLY A 219 -1.54 -4.04 -32.82
CA GLY A 219 -1.26 -4.38 -31.43
C GLY A 219 -2.00 -3.45 -30.47
N GLN A 220 -2.12 -3.86 -29.21
CA GLN A 220 -2.89 -3.11 -28.21
C GLN A 220 -2.31 -3.27 -26.81
N LEU A 221 -2.07 -2.15 -26.13
CA LEU A 221 -1.83 -2.10 -24.69
C LEU A 221 -3.05 -1.50 -24.00
N VAL A 222 -3.60 -2.21 -23.01
CA VAL A 222 -4.70 -1.73 -22.19
C VAL A 222 -4.20 -1.39 -20.79
N LEU A 223 -4.39 -0.15 -20.38
CA LEU A 223 -4.19 0.30 -19.00
C LEU A 223 -5.56 0.39 -18.32
N LEU A 224 -5.78 -0.48 -17.34
CA LEU A 224 -7.03 -0.63 -16.64
C LEU A 224 -6.87 -0.17 -15.18
N ASP A 225 -7.62 0.84 -14.77
CA ASP A 225 -7.73 1.26 -13.36
C ASP A 225 -9.12 0.89 -12.83
N LEU A 226 -9.15 -0.21 -12.07
CA LEU A 226 -10.39 -0.73 -11.51
C LEU A 226 -10.94 0.20 -10.42
N ALA A 227 -12.25 0.14 -10.20
CA ALA A 227 -12.88 0.70 -9.01
C ALA A 227 -12.29 0.11 -7.71
N GLY A 228 -12.52 0.80 -6.59
CA GLY A 228 -12.12 0.35 -5.26
C GLY A 228 -12.69 -1.03 -4.91
N SER A 229 -11.85 -1.92 -4.40
CA SER A 229 -12.22 -3.28 -3.97
C SER A 229 -12.74 -3.36 -2.53
N GLU A 230 -12.76 -2.25 -1.80
CA GLU A 230 -13.20 -2.18 -0.41
C GLU A 230 -14.67 -2.52 -0.24
N ARG A 231 -14.99 -3.04 0.95
CA ARG A 231 -16.38 -3.17 1.40
C ARG A 231 -16.83 -1.79 1.87
N ASN A 232 -17.89 -1.26 1.28
CA ASN A 232 -18.52 -0.03 1.76
C ASN A 232 -19.20 -0.32 3.11
N GLU A 233 -18.44 -0.26 4.20
CA GLU A 233 -18.97 -0.40 5.56
C GLU A 233 -19.91 0.77 5.92
N ASP A 234 -19.89 1.85 5.14
CA ASP A 234 -20.79 3.00 5.25
C ASP A 234 -22.17 2.82 4.61
N SER A 235 -22.67 1.58 4.52
CA SER A 235 -24.00 1.29 3.98
C SER A 235 -25.15 1.99 4.71
N PHE A 236 -24.94 2.42 5.97
CA PHE A 236 -25.92 3.15 6.78
C PHE A 236 -26.21 4.57 6.29
N TYR A 237 -25.27 5.22 5.59
CA TYR A 237 -25.42 6.60 5.10
C TYR A 237 -25.55 6.70 3.58
N HIS A 238 -25.62 5.56 2.88
CA HIS A 238 -25.77 5.53 1.44
C HIS A 238 -27.24 5.63 1.02
N ASP A 239 -27.53 6.63 0.18
CA ASP A 239 -28.81 6.67 -0.54
C ASP A 239 -28.99 5.43 -1.44
N ALA A 240 -30.21 5.24 -1.96
CA ALA A 240 -30.53 4.08 -2.79
C ALA A 240 -29.68 4.00 -4.07
N ALA A 241 -29.25 5.14 -4.64
CA ALA A 241 -28.42 5.18 -5.83
C ALA A 241 -26.99 4.72 -5.52
N ARG A 242 -26.41 5.19 -4.40
CA ARG A 242 -25.08 4.80 -3.93
C ARG A 242 -25.01 3.32 -3.57
N ARG A 243 -26.06 2.76 -2.96
CA ARG A 243 -26.14 1.31 -2.70
C ARG A 243 -26.17 0.50 -4.01
N LYS A 244 -26.96 0.95 -5.00
CA LYS A 244 -27.02 0.28 -6.31
C LYS A 244 -25.67 0.29 -7.02
N GLU A 245 -24.97 1.42 -6.99
CA GLU A 245 -23.64 1.57 -7.56
C GLU A 245 -22.61 0.65 -6.87
N ALA A 246 -22.62 0.58 -5.54
CA ALA A 246 -21.77 -0.35 -4.78
C ALA A 246 -22.02 -1.83 -5.16
N ILE A 247 -23.28 -2.21 -5.36
CA ILE A 247 -23.65 -3.56 -5.82
C ILE A 247 -23.05 -3.84 -7.19
N GLU A 248 -23.16 -2.91 -8.14
CA GLU A 248 -22.63 -3.11 -9.50
C GLU A 248 -21.09 -3.16 -9.53
N ILE A 249 -20.40 -2.36 -8.71
CA ILE A 249 -18.94 -2.44 -8.55
C ILE A 249 -18.54 -3.84 -8.07
N ASN A 250 -19.17 -4.32 -6.98
CA ASN A 250 -18.89 -5.64 -6.45
C ASN A 250 -19.22 -6.76 -7.44
N LYS A 251 -20.30 -6.62 -8.20
CA LYS A 251 -20.66 -7.55 -9.27
C LYS A 251 -19.58 -7.63 -10.35
N SER A 252 -19.04 -6.49 -10.79
CA SER A 252 -17.96 -6.46 -11.78
C SER A 252 -16.66 -7.09 -11.26
N HIS A 253 -16.29 -6.88 -10.00
CA HIS A 253 -15.14 -7.54 -9.38
C HIS A 253 -15.35 -9.04 -9.21
N LEU A 254 -16.55 -9.48 -8.79
CA LEU A 254 -16.87 -10.90 -8.67
C LEU A 254 -16.80 -11.59 -10.03
N ALA A 255 -17.41 -11.01 -11.06
CA ALA A 255 -17.34 -11.52 -12.42
C ALA A 255 -15.90 -11.67 -12.91
N LEU A 256 -15.03 -10.68 -12.63
CA LEU A 256 -13.62 -10.75 -12.98
C LEU A 256 -12.91 -11.91 -12.27
N LYS A 257 -13.12 -12.06 -10.95
CA LYS A 257 -12.56 -13.18 -10.17
C LYS A 257 -13.00 -14.54 -10.71
N GLU A 258 -14.29 -14.68 -11.02
CA GLU A 258 -14.83 -15.92 -11.60
C GLU A 258 -14.24 -16.23 -12.98
N CYS A 259 -14.08 -15.21 -13.84
CA CYS A 259 -13.48 -15.40 -15.16
C CYS A 259 -12.00 -15.80 -15.08
N VAL A 260 -11.24 -15.20 -14.16
CA VAL A 260 -9.82 -15.56 -13.95
C VAL A 260 -9.71 -16.99 -13.41
N ARG A 261 -10.54 -17.35 -12.41
CA ARG A 261 -10.53 -18.70 -11.80
C ARG A 261 -10.95 -19.79 -12.78
N ALA A 262 -11.95 -19.53 -13.62
CA ALA A 262 -12.44 -20.51 -14.60
C ALA A 262 -11.37 -20.97 -15.61
N ILE A 263 -10.28 -20.23 -15.74
CA ILE A 263 -9.19 -20.52 -16.68
C ILE A 263 -8.01 -21.21 -16.01
N GLY A 264 -7.80 -20.99 -14.72
CA GLY A 264 -6.82 -21.75 -13.93
C GLY A 264 -7.23 -23.22 -13.73
N ARG A 265 -8.50 -23.57 -13.98
CA ARG A 265 -9.03 -24.93 -13.88
C ARG A 265 -8.95 -25.62 -15.23
N GLU A 266 -8.13 -26.66 -15.32
CA GLU A 266 -8.13 -27.59 -16.47
C GLU A 266 -9.43 -28.43 -16.51
N ASP A 267 -10.21 -28.46 -15.43
CA ASP A 267 -11.36 -29.36 -15.28
C ASP A 267 -12.74 -28.73 -15.60
N ASN A 268 -13.23 -29.10 -16.80
CA ASN A 268 -14.51 -29.79 -17.06
C ASN A 268 -15.85 -29.08 -17.34
N THR A 269 -15.88 -27.83 -17.82
CA THR A 269 -16.99 -27.38 -18.72
C THR A 269 -16.55 -26.48 -19.87
N GLY A 270 -15.34 -25.88 -19.81
CA GLY A 270 -14.84 -24.92 -20.80
C GLY A 270 -15.60 -23.59 -20.86
N PHE A 271 -16.65 -23.40 -20.03
CA PHE A 271 -17.46 -22.19 -20.04
C PHE A 271 -16.89 -21.14 -19.08
N VAL A 272 -16.44 -20.01 -19.65
CA VAL A 272 -16.02 -18.84 -18.89
C VAL A 272 -17.10 -17.75 -18.97
N PRO A 273 -17.62 -17.23 -17.84
CA PRO A 273 -18.78 -16.35 -17.81
C PRO A 273 -18.46 -14.89 -18.19
N TYR A 274 -17.82 -14.66 -19.34
CA TYR A 274 -17.42 -13.32 -19.80
C TYR A 274 -18.56 -12.31 -19.82
N ARG A 275 -19.81 -12.76 -19.99
CA ARG A 275 -21.01 -11.93 -20.06
C ARG A 275 -21.56 -11.50 -18.69
N ALA A 276 -20.97 -11.94 -17.58
CA ALA A 276 -21.44 -11.60 -16.24
C ALA A 276 -21.34 -10.10 -15.89
N SER A 277 -20.43 -9.37 -16.53
CA SER A 277 -20.30 -7.91 -16.40
C SER A 277 -19.82 -7.24 -17.69
N VAL A 278 -20.01 -5.93 -17.81
CA VAL A 278 -19.46 -5.15 -18.93
C VAL A 278 -17.93 -5.21 -18.94
N LEU A 279 -17.30 -5.15 -17.75
CA LEU A 279 -15.86 -5.24 -17.58
C LEU A 279 -15.30 -6.55 -18.15
N THR A 280 -15.87 -7.69 -17.77
CA THR A 280 -15.43 -9.01 -18.25
C THR A 280 -15.69 -9.24 -19.73
N ARG A 281 -16.69 -8.58 -20.31
CA ARG A 281 -16.90 -8.60 -21.77
C ARG A 281 -15.83 -7.83 -22.50
N ILE A 282 -15.46 -6.66 -21.99
CA ILE A 282 -14.40 -5.81 -22.55
C ILE A 282 -13.05 -6.51 -22.49
N LEU A 283 -12.71 -7.09 -21.33
CA LEU A 283 -11.43 -7.74 -21.14
C LEU A 283 -11.30 -9.07 -21.91
N LYS A 284 -12.39 -9.56 -22.52
CA LYS A 284 -12.45 -10.84 -23.26
C LYS A 284 -11.25 -10.99 -24.20
N SER A 285 -10.99 -9.95 -24.99
CA SER A 285 -9.95 -9.94 -26.03
C SER A 285 -8.52 -9.82 -25.50
N CYS A 286 -8.33 -9.31 -24.27
CA CYS A 286 -7.02 -8.92 -23.74
C CYS A 286 -6.50 -9.84 -22.62
N LEU A 287 -7.38 -10.57 -21.93
CA LEU A 287 -6.97 -11.50 -20.88
C LEU A 287 -6.99 -12.96 -21.31
N TRP A 288 -7.79 -13.28 -22.32
CA TRP A 288 -8.24 -14.65 -22.55
C TRP A 288 -8.11 -15.11 -24.00
N SER A 289 -7.59 -14.26 -24.88
CA SER A 289 -7.20 -14.67 -26.23
C SER A 289 -5.87 -15.43 -26.22
N ALA A 290 -5.72 -16.39 -27.13
CA ALA A 290 -4.43 -17.02 -27.39
C ALA A 290 -3.43 -15.92 -27.79
N ASN A 291 -2.24 -15.90 -27.19
CA ASN A 291 -1.23 -14.86 -27.36
C ASN A 291 -1.54 -13.50 -26.68
N SER A 292 -2.32 -13.48 -25.59
CA SER A 292 -2.44 -12.29 -24.73
C SER A 292 -1.51 -12.32 -23.52
N ARG A 293 -1.08 -11.15 -23.05
CA ARG A 293 -0.26 -11.00 -21.82
C ARG A 293 -0.93 -10.08 -20.82
N ALA A 294 -0.80 -10.42 -19.54
CA ALA A 294 -1.48 -9.69 -18.48
C ALA A 294 -0.61 -9.55 -17.23
N SER A 295 -0.62 -8.34 -16.68
CA SER A 295 -0.09 -8.00 -15.35
C SER A 295 -1.21 -7.45 -14.47
N VAL A 296 -1.29 -7.91 -13.22
CA VAL A 296 -2.11 -7.29 -12.17
C VAL A 296 -1.16 -6.61 -11.19
N ILE A 297 -1.42 -5.36 -10.85
CA ILE A 297 -0.73 -4.62 -9.79
C ILE A 297 -1.74 -4.37 -8.68
N ALA A 298 -1.61 -5.14 -7.60
CA ALA A 298 -2.41 -4.97 -6.39
C ALA A 298 -1.80 -3.88 -5.51
N THR A 299 -2.45 -2.72 -5.41
CA THR A 299 -2.01 -1.64 -4.53
C THR A 299 -2.67 -1.76 -3.16
N ILE A 300 -1.88 -1.60 -2.09
CA ILE A 300 -2.35 -1.77 -0.71
C ILE A 300 -2.01 -0.56 0.17
N SER A 301 -2.87 -0.30 1.15
CA SER A 301 -2.71 0.74 2.16
C SER A 301 -1.99 0.19 3.39
N PRO A 302 -0.96 0.85 3.93
CA PRO A 302 -0.24 0.38 5.12
C PRO A 302 -1.00 0.61 6.43
N LEU A 303 -2.18 1.24 6.40
CA LEU A 303 -2.89 1.67 7.61
C LEU A 303 -3.54 0.52 8.36
N SER A 304 -3.54 0.61 9.69
CA SER A 304 -4.21 -0.35 10.56
C SER A 304 -5.72 -0.43 10.33
N ILE A 305 -6.39 0.70 10.08
CA ILE A 305 -7.83 0.76 9.79
C ILE A 305 -8.20 0.05 8.47
N ASP A 306 -7.25 -0.02 7.54
CA ASP A 306 -7.44 -0.63 6.22
C ASP A 306 -7.10 -2.14 6.21
N THR A 307 -6.77 -2.74 7.36
CA THR A 307 -6.26 -4.12 7.43
C THR A 307 -7.21 -5.13 6.77
N GLU A 308 -8.52 -5.03 7.00
CA GLU A 308 -9.50 -5.93 6.38
C GLU A 308 -9.52 -5.78 4.84
N HIS A 309 -9.50 -4.54 4.35
CA HIS A 309 -9.51 -4.25 2.93
C HIS A 309 -8.21 -4.70 2.23
N THR A 310 -7.06 -4.51 2.90
CA THR A 310 -5.77 -5.02 2.46
C THR A 310 -5.76 -6.56 2.41
N LEU A 311 -6.20 -7.24 3.47
CA LEU A 311 -6.31 -8.70 3.51
C LEU A 311 -7.20 -9.21 2.37
N HIS A 312 -8.35 -8.57 2.14
CA HIS A 312 -9.24 -8.93 1.05
C HIS A 312 -8.59 -8.73 -0.32
N THR A 313 -7.92 -7.60 -0.53
CA THR A 313 -7.23 -7.28 -1.78
C THR A 313 -6.15 -8.32 -2.09
N LEU A 314 -5.29 -8.65 -1.13
CA LEU A 314 -4.22 -9.62 -1.32
C LEU A 314 -4.75 -11.04 -1.52
N LEU A 315 -5.77 -11.46 -0.76
CA LEU A 315 -6.41 -12.75 -0.96
C LEU A 315 -6.96 -12.88 -2.38
N CYS A 316 -7.63 -11.84 -2.87
CA CYS A 316 -8.21 -11.84 -4.21
C CYS A 316 -7.16 -11.78 -5.31
N ALA A 317 -6.07 -11.03 -5.11
CA ALA A 317 -4.93 -11.02 -6.01
C ALA A 317 -4.23 -12.39 -6.04
N GLY A 318 -4.12 -13.07 -4.89
CA GLY A 318 -3.58 -14.44 -4.80
C GLY A 318 -4.46 -15.44 -5.54
N GLN A 319 -5.79 -15.31 -5.43
CA GLN A 319 -6.75 -16.11 -6.19
C GLN A 319 -6.67 -15.92 -7.71
N MET A 320 -6.04 -14.84 -8.18
CA MET A 320 -5.76 -14.66 -9.61
C MET A 320 -4.55 -15.49 -10.09
N LEU A 321 -3.64 -15.85 -9.18
CA LEU A 321 -2.50 -16.72 -9.49
C LEU A 321 -2.84 -18.20 -9.35
N GLU A 322 -3.54 -18.56 -8.27
CA GLU A 322 -3.83 -19.94 -7.91
C GLU A 322 -5.20 -20.07 -7.22
N ASP A 323 -5.87 -21.21 -7.42
CA ASP A 323 -7.25 -21.44 -6.94
C ASP A 323 -7.40 -21.28 -5.41
N THR A 324 -6.38 -21.69 -4.67
CA THR A 324 -6.33 -21.62 -3.20
C THR A 324 -5.00 -21.01 -2.78
N PRO A 325 -4.91 -19.68 -2.66
CA PRO A 325 -3.66 -19.03 -2.28
C PRO A 325 -3.21 -19.44 -0.89
N HIS A 326 -1.94 -19.80 -0.75
CA HIS A 326 -1.38 -20.16 0.54
C HIS A 326 -1.20 -18.91 1.42
N VAL A 327 -1.88 -18.88 2.56
CA VAL A 327 -1.73 -17.84 3.59
C VAL A 327 -1.27 -18.51 4.88
N SER A 328 -0.01 -18.27 5.28
CA SER A 328 0.49 -18.73 6.58
C SER A 328 0.27 -17.67 7.64
N THR A 329 -0.24 -18.08 8.80
CA THR A 329 -0.54 -17.16 9.90
C THR A 329 0.32 -17.46 11.12
N GLU A 330 0.94 -16.42 11.69
CA GLU A 330 1.64 -16.49 12.97
C GLU A 330 0.92 -15.59 13.98
N ARG A 331 0.78 -16.06 15.23
CA ARG A 331 0.18 -15.28 16.30
C ARG A 331 1.23 -14.96 17.37
N VAL A 332 1.33 -13.69 17.74
CA VAL A 332 2.20 -13.23 18.81
C VAL A 332 1.38 -12.43 19.82
N ASP A 333 1.39 -12.84 21.09
CA ASP A 333 0.78 -12.05 22.15
C ASP A 333 1.60 -10.77 22.39
N VAL A 334 0.90 -9.63 22.41
CA VAL A 334 1.52 -8.35 22.71
C VAL A 334 1.74 -8.30 24.22
N LYS A 335 3.01 -8.42 24.63
CA LYS A 335 3.40 -8.15 26.02
C LYS A 335 2.96 -6.73 26.35
N GLU A 336 2.12 -6.56 27.37
CA GLU A 336 1.72 -5.21 27.80
C GLU A 336 2.99 -4.37 28.04
N ALA A 337 2.96 -3.09 27.69
CA ALA A 337 4.01 -2.10 27.95
C ALA A 337 4.18 -1.79 29.46
N GLY A 338 4.22 -2.86 30.27
CA GLY A 338 4.49 -2.93 31.70
C GLY A 338 5.03 -4.30 32.13
N GLU A 339 5.23 -5.26 31.21
CA GLU A 339 5.81 -6.58 31.49
C GLU A 339 7.07 -6.90 30.68
N GLY A 340 7.39 -6.12 29.64
CA GLY A 340 8.73 -6.12 29.04
C GLY A 340 9.62 -5.16 29.81
N GLU A 341 10.53 -5.69 30.62
CA GLU A 341 11.70 -5.03 31.23
C GLU A 341 11.67 -3.49 31.20
N GLU A 342 10.71 -2.85 31.89
CA GLU A 342 11.08 -1.65 32.61
C GLU A 342 12.19 -2.14 33.52
N GLU A 343 13.44 -1.74 33.26
CA GLU A 343 14.52 -1.83 34.24
C GLU A 343 13.87 -1.55 35.58
N ARG A 344 13.74 -2.57 36.45
CA ARG A 344 13.03 -2.39 37.73
C ARG A 344 13.60 -1.11 38.30
N MET A 345 12.76 -0.08 38.39
CA MET A 345 13.19 1.19 38.95
C MET A 345 13.44 0.88 40.42
N VAL A 346 14.69 0.55 40.74
CA VAL A 346 15.11 0.21 42.09
C VAL A 346 15.28 1.54 42.80
N PRO A 347 14.54 1.77 43.91
CA PRO A 347 14.72 2.96 44.71
C PRO A 347 16.19 3.17 45.05
N ILE A 348 16.66 4.41 45.09
CA ILE A 348 18.07 4.71 45.45
C ILE A 348 18.51 4.01 46.75
N ARG A 349 17.61 3.82 47.72
CA ARG A 349 17.89 3.09 48.98
C ARG A 349 18.26 1.60 48.81
N GLU A 350 18.03 1.05 47.64
CA GLU A 350 18.27 -0.34 47.27
C GLU A 350 19.36 -0.45 46.19
N TRP A 351 20.00 0.65 45.80
CA TRP A 351 21.14 0.58 44.88
C TRP A 351 22.33 -0.10 45.56
N ASP A 352 22.83 -1.13 44.89
CA ASP A 352 24.14 -1.70 45.18
C ASP A 352 25.25 -0.78 44.67
N ASN A 353 26.48 -1.16 44.99
CA ASN A 353 27.67 -0.39 44.68
C ASN A 353 27.89 -0.24 43.16
N ASP A 354 27.57 -1.27 42.37
CA ASP A 354 27.72 -1.23 40.92
C ASP A 354 26.70 -0.30 40.27
N ARG A 355 25.46 -0.28 40.75
CA ARG A 355 24.44 0.67 40.27
C ARG A 355 24.79 2.11 40.62
N VAL A 356 25.40 2.36 41.79
CA VAL A 356 25.95 3.67 42.14
C VAL A 356 27.04 4.10 41.15
N ARG A 357 27.98 3.22 40.79
CA ARG A 357 29.03 3.52 39.80
C ARG A 357 28.44 3.80 38.43
N ASN A 358 27.49 2.97 37.99
CA ASN A 358 26.83 3.14 36.69
C ASN A 358 26.04 4.45 36.61
N TRP A 359 25.33 4.81 37.68
CA TRP A 359 24.68 6.12 37.80
C TRP A 359 25.70 7.25 37.72
N LEU A 360 26.81 7.18 38.47
CA LEU A 360 27.85 8.20 38.44
C LEU A 360 28.43 8.39 37.03
N CYS A 361 28.63 7.30 36.29
CA CYS A 361 29.05 7.32 34.89
C CYS A 361 28.00 7.94 33.95
N SER A 362 26.70 7.81 34.24
CA SER A 362 25.65 8.40 33.40
C SER A 362 25.42 9.90 33.67
N VAL A 363 25.82 10.41 34.84
CA VAL A 363 25.57 11.81 35.24
C VAL A 363 26.16 12.80 34.21
N ARG A 364 25.30 13.68 33.71
CA ARG A 364 25.64 14.78 32.77
C ARG A 364 26.44 14.28 31.54
N LYS A 365 26.02 13.16 30.94
CA LYS A 365 26.65 12.57 29.73
C LYS A 365 28.11 12.17 29.95
N GLY A 366 28.42 11.47 31.05
CA GLY A 366 29.78 10.93 31.27
C GLY A 366 30.76 11.85 32.00
N LYS A 367 30.36 13.06 32.42
CA LYS A 367 31.29 14.04 33.02
C LYS A 367 31.93 13.58 34.32
N PHE A 368 31.30 12.64 35.04
CA PHE A 368 31.79 12.14 36.32
C PHE A 368 32.35 10.71 36.25
N GLN A 369 32.45 10.12 35.05
CA GLN A 369 32.99 8.76 34.85
C GLN A 369 34.42 8.62 35.41
N LYS A 370 35.25 9.66 35.28
CA LYS A 370 36.62 9.70 35.83
C LYS A 370 36.71 9.57 37.36
N PHE A 371 35.59 9.68 38.07
CA PHE A 371 35.52 9.55 39.52
C PHE A 371 34.86 8.22 39.95
N ALA A 372 34.52 7.33 39.02
CA ALA A 372 33.91 6.03 39.31
C ALA A 372 34.79 5.17 40.23
N ASP A 373 36.11 5.23 40.05
CA ASP A 373 37.08 4.49 40.86
C ASP A 373 37.20 5.01 42.30
N ASN A 374 36.74 6.25 42.56
CA ASN A 374 36.70 6.82 43.91
C ASN A 374 35.53 6.28 44.75
N VAL A 375 34.58 5.59 44.12
CA VAL A 375 33.48 4.91 44.80
C VAL A 375 33.99 3.57 45.31
N ASN A 376 34.38 3.52 46.58
CA ASN A 376 34.81 2.26 47.22
C ASN A 376 33.65 1.25 47.31
N SER A 377 33.95 -0.01 47.66
CA SER A 377 32.97 -1.10 47.69
C SER A 377 31.86 -0.96 48.75
N SER A 378 32.03 -0.08 49.74
CA SER A 378 31.02 0.12 50.79
C SER A 378 30.01 1.21 50.46
N VAL A 379 30.25 2.04 49.45
CA VAL A 379 29.32 3.10 49.05
C VAL A 379 28.16 2.52 48.25
N ASP A 380 27.04 2.30 48.95
CA ASP A 380 25.75 1.93 48.39
C ASP A 380 24.80 3.15 48.32
N GLY A 381 23.60 2.96 47.77
CA GLY A 381 22.64 4.04 47.66
C GLY A 381 22.07 4.54 49.01
N ARG A 382 22.11 3.72 50.08
CA ARG A 382 21.73 4.16 51.44
C ARG A 382 22.75 5.15 52.00
N MET A 383 24.03 4.89 51.74
CA MET A 383 25.11 5.81 52.09
C MET A 383 25.01 7.09 51.28
N LEU A 384 24.78 7.00 49.97
CA LEU A 384 24.68 8.18 49.09
C LEU A 384 23.60 9.17 49.53
N ILE A 385 22.44 8.68 50.01
CA ILE A 385 21.36 9.52 50.55
C ILE A 385 21.81 10.35 51.76
N ARG A 386 22.76 9.83 52.55
CA ARG A 386 23.29 10.49 53.76
C ARG A 386 24.52 11.35 53.48
N PHE A 387 25.01 11.39 52.24
CA PHE A 387 26.23 12.14 51.92
C PHE A 387 25.99 13.64 52.02
N THR A 388 26.90 14.30 52.72
CA THR A 388 26.98 15.76 52.76
C THR A 388 27.76 16.27 51.56
N HIS A 389 27.73 17.59 51.33
CA HIS A 389 28.54 18.23 50.29
C HIS A 389 30.02 17.83 50.40
N ALA A 390 30.59 17.79 51.60
CA ALA A 390 31.98 17.39 51.83
C ALA A 390 32.28 15.95 51.35
N ARG A 391 31.33 15.02 51.50
CA ARG A 391 31.51 13.63 51.02
C ARG A 391 31.42 13.53 49.50
N PHE A 392 30.56 14.29 48.85
CA PHE A 392 30.54 14.39 47.38
C PHE A 392 31.80 15.09 46.83
N THR A 393 32.32 16.10 47.51
CA THR A 393 33.62 16.72 47.19
C THR A 393 34.76 15.70 47.29
N GLN A 394 34.75 14.85 48.33
CA GLN A 394 35.73 13.78 48.48
C GLN A 394 35.65 12.75 47.34
N LEU A 395 34.45 12.36 46.91
CA LEU A 395 34.26 11.49 45.74
C LEU A 395 34.83 12.11 44.46
N CYS A 396 34.74 13.43 44.31
CA CYS A 396 35.31 14.16 43.18
C CYS A 396 36.81 14.49 43.36
N GLY A 397 37.55 13.74 44.19
CA GLY A 397 38.99 13.93 44.39
C GLY A 397 39.37 15.24 45.09
N GLY A 398 38.46 15.83 45.86
CA GLY A 398 38.67 17.11 46.57
C GLY A 398 38.19 18.34 45.80
N ASP A 399 37.68 18.20 44.58
CA ASP A 399 37.12 19.31 43.80
C ASP A 399 35.75 19.73 44.35
N SER A 400 35.72 20.90 45.01
CA SER A 400 34.51 21.44 45.64
C SER A 400 33.42 21.80 44.63
N LEU A 401 33.78 22.31 43.44
CA LEU A 401 32.83 22.67 42.39
C LEU A 401 32.21 21.42 41.76
N ALA A 402 33.03 20.40 41.45
CA ALA A 402 32.54 19.13 40.96
C ALA A 402 31.66 18.41 41.99
N GLY A 403 32.04 18.43 43.28
CA GLY A 403 31.23 17.90 44.38
C GLY A 403 29.85 18.54 44.48
N GLY A 404 29.77 19.88 44.38
CA GLY A 404 28.51 20.60 44.38
C GLY A 404 27.61 20.26 43.18
N HIS A 405 28.19 20.12 41.99
CA HIS A 405 27.46 19.71 40.78
C HIS A 405 26.94 18.28 40.88
N LEU A 406 27.72 17.36 41.45
CA LEU A 406 27.33 15.97 41.62
C LEU A 406 26.22 15.82 42.68
N LEU A 407 26.32 16.54 43.80
CA LEU A 407 25.26 16.59 44.81
C LEU A 407 23.95 17.13 44.23
N LYS A 408 24.01 18.17 43.39
CA LYS A 408 22.83 18.71 42.71
C LYS A 408 22.21 17.65 41.79
N ALA A 409 23.02 16.99 40.95
CA ALA A 409 22.54 15.94 40.05
C ALA A 409 21.92 14.77 40.83
N PHE A 410 22.48 14.41 41.98
CA PHE A 410 21.91 13.38 42.85
C PHE A 410 20.55 13.80 43.43
N ARG A 411 20.40 15.04 43.89
CA ARG A 411 19.12 15.55 44.39
C ARG A 411 18.04 15.59 43.30
N ASP A 412 18.43 15.97 42.09
CA ASP A 412 17.53 15.96 40.92
C ASP A 412 17.07 14.52 40.61
N GLU A 413 17.97 13.54 40.70
CA GLU A 413 17.65 12.12 40.54
C GLU A 413 16.67 11.62 41.62
N VAL A 414 16.92 11.95 42.89
CA VAL A 414 16.01 11.61 44.01
C VAL A 414 14.61 12.18 43.76
N ALA A 415 14.52 13.46 43.38
CA ALA A 415 13.24 14.11 43.11
C ALA A 415 12.51 13.50 41.90
N ASN A 416 13.25 13.12 40.86
CA ASN A 416 12.70 12.44 39.70
C ASN A 416 12.14 11.06 40.08
N GLN A 417 12.87 10.30 40.90
CA GLN A 417 12.41 9.01 41.38
C GLN A 417 11.14 9.12 42.24
N ASP A 418 11.08 10.07 43.16
CA ASP A 418 9.90 10.29 43.99
C ASP A 418 8.66 10.67 43.16
N LYS A 419 8.85 11.50 42.12
CA LYS A 419 7.78 11.87 41.18
C LYS A 419 7.26 10.64 40.40
N MET A 420 8.16 9.80 39.90
CA MET A 420 7.80 8.57 39.19
C MET A 420 7.08 7.56 40.10
N LEU A 421 7.55 7.38 41.34
CA LEU A 421 6.90 6.52 42.32
C LEU A 421 5.49 7.01 42.69
N LYS A 422 5.30 8.32 42.83
CA LYS A 422 3.98 8.91 43.07
C LYS A 422 3.02 8.67 41.90
N ALA A 423 3.46 8.94 40.67
CA ALA A 423 2.67 8.68 39.47
C ALA A 423 2.31 7.19 39.32
N ARG A 424 3.23 6.28 39.67
CA ARG A 424 2.97 4.83 39.67
C ARG A 424 1.92 4.43 40.71
N ARG A 425 1.97 5.00 41.91
CA ARG A 425 0.96 4.77 42.96
C ARG A 425 -0.43 5.27 42.52
N GLU A 426 -0.49 6.45 41.91
CA GLU A 426 -1.74 7.01 41.38
C GLU A 426 -2.32 6.14 40.24
N ARG A 427 -1.48 5.69 39.29
CA ARG A 427 -1.87 4.77 38.21
C ARG A 427 -2.37 3.43 38.75
N ASN A 428 -1.70 2.88 39.77
CA ASN A 428 -2.11 1.63 40.41
C ASN A 428 -3.40 1.78 41.23
N ALA A 429 -3.61 2.92 41.88
CA ALA A 429 -4.85 3.22 42.60
C ALA A 429 -6.03 3.41 41.64
N ALA A 430 -5.81 4.07 40.49
CA ALA A 430 -6.80 4.22 39.42
C ALA A 430 -7.16 2.89 38.73
N ARG A 431 -6.23 1.92 38.68
CA ARG A 431 -6.47 0.56 38.17
C ARG A 431 -7.27 -0.34 39.14
N ARG A 432 -7.33 0.03 40.43
CA ARG A 432 -8.03 -0.75 41.48
C ARG A 432 -9.44 -0.22 41.79
N LYS A 433 -9.79 0.96 41.31
CA LYS A 433 -11.16 1.49 41.26
C LYS A 433 -11.76 1.14 39.90
#